data_AF-A0A966S9C2-F1
#
_entry.id   AF-A0A966S9C2-F1
#
_cell.length_a   1.000
_cell.length_b   1.000
_cell.length_c   1.000
_cell.angle_alpha   90.00
_cell.angle_beta   90.00
_cell.angle_gamma   90.00
#
_symmetry.space_group_name_H-M   'P 1'
#
loop_
_entity.id
_entity.type
_entity.pdbx_description
1 polymer ?
#
loop_
_entity_poly.entity_id
_entity_poly.type
_entity_poly.pdbx_seq_one_letter_code
_entity_poly.pdbx_strand_id
1 'polypeptide(L)'
;MGSNLAYDLANSEIDLSSAIAIHLSANHYPPVPKSMVEPCIEAIFALDEGEPDREVDMPEGVTYKGRTTAPAWAIVEQHHLEAWIDNYEE
;
A
#
# COMPACT_ATOMS: atom_id res chain seq x y z
N MET A 1 0.80 -5.53 -12.33
CA MET A 1 1.86 -4.54 -12.64
C MET A 1 3.22 -5.15 -12.30
N GLY A 2 4.34 -4.45 -12.52
CA GLY A 2 5.68 -5.06 -12.48
C GLY A 2 6.14 -5.34 -11.05
N SER A 3 6.12 -6.61 -10.62
CA SER A 3 6.59 -7.04 -9.30
C SER A 3 8.06 -6.63 -9.04
N ASN A 4 8.90 -6.63 -10.09
CA ASN A 4 10.33 -6.30 -9.97
C ASN A 4 10.59 -4.94 -9.30
N LEU A 5 9.86 -3.88 -9.67
CA LEU A 5 10.08 -2.55 -9.10
C LEU A 5 9.70 -2.51 -7.61
N ALA A 6 8.63 -3.20 -7.20
CA ALA A 6 8.19 -3.22 -5.81
C ALA A 6 9.26 -3.87 -4.91
N TYR A 7 9.77 -5.04 -5.31
CA TYR A 7 10.84 -5.72 -4.58
C TYR A 7 12.17 -4.94 -4.61
N ASP A 8 12.53 -4.32 -5.73
CA ASP A 8 13.73 -3.48 -5.81
C ASP A 8 13.66 -2.30 -4.83
N LEU A 9 12.48 -1.66 -4.70
CA LEU A 9 12.26 -0.57 -3.76
C LEU A 9 12.24 -1.05 -2.30
N ALA A 10 11.56 -2.16 -2.01
CA ALA A 10 11.49 -2.73 -0.66
C ALA A 10 12.88 -3.14 -0.12
N ASN A 11 13.78 -3.58 -1.00
CA ASN A 11 15.16 -3.95 -0.63
C ASN A 11 16.18 -2.80 -0.77
N SER A 12 15.73 -1.58 -1.10
CA SER A 12 16.62 -0.43 -1.27
C SER A 12 16.91 0.29 0.05
N GLU A 13 17.87 1.22 0.04
CA GLU A 13 18.16 2.11 1.18
C GLU A 13 17.23 3.34 1.25
N ILE A 14 16.19 3.39 0.41
CA ILE A 14 15.20 4.47 0.39
C ILE A 14 14.26 4.31 1.60
N ASP A 15 13.90 5.41 2.25
CA ASP A 15 12.93 5.37 3.34
C ASP A 15 11.55 4.87 2.86
N LEU A 16 10.81 4.20 3.75
CA LEU A 16 9.54 3.56 3.41
C LEU A 16 8.55 4.50 2.71
N SER A 17 8.39 5.74 3.18
CA SER A 17 7.45 6.68 2.59
C SER A 17 7.83 7.06 1.16
N SER A 18 9.11 7.34 0.92
CA SER A 18 9.62 7.60 -0.43
C SER A 18 9.49 6.38 -1.35
N ALA A 19 9.79 5.18 -0.87
CA ALA A 19 9.66 3.93 -1.62
C ALA A 19 8.21 3.69 -2.07
N ILE A 20 7.26 3.82 -1.14
CA ILE A 20 5.82 3.70 -1.43
C ILE A 20 5.37 4.79 -2.41
N ALA A 21 5.77 6.05 -2.23
CA ALA A 21 5.40 7.12 -3.16
C ALA A 21 5.88 6.87 -4.60
N ILE A 22 7.09 6.32 -4.76
CA ILE A 22 7.62 5.93 -6.07
C ILE A 22 6.81 4.76 -6.64
N HIS A 23 6.58 3.70 -5.86
CA HIS A 23 5.80 2.53 -6.29
C HIS A 23 4.38 2.90 -6.74
N LEU A 24 3.67 3.71 -5.95
CA LEU A 24 2.32 4.18 -6.25
C LEU A 24 2.26 4.99 -7.55
N SER A 25 3.24 5.84 -7.80
CA SER A 25 3.23 6.73 -8.97
C SER A 25 3.83 6.11 -10.23
N ALA A 26 4.83 5.23 -10.10
CA ALA A 26 5.60 4.67 -11.22
C ALA A 26 5.20 3.24 -11.58
N ASN A 27 4.66 2.45 -10.64
CA ASN A 27 4.28 1.06 -10.89
C ASN A 27 2.80 0.87 -11.23
N HIS A 28 2.00 1.96 -11.21
CA HIS A 28 0.55 1.89 -11.45
C HIS A 28 0.11 2.71 -12.67
N TYR A 29 -0.92 2.21 -13.36
CA TYR A 29 -1.60 2.87 -14.48
C TYR A 29 -3.13 2.76 -14.34
N PRO A 30 -3.84 3.87 -14.05
CA PRO A 30 -3.29 5.22 -13.85
C PRO A 30 -2.40 5.30 -12.59
N PRO A 31 -1.46 6.28 -12.51
CA PRO A 31 -0.68 6.53 -11.31
C PRO A 31 -1.56 6.75 -10.08
N VAL A 32 -1.20 6.14 -8.96
CA VAL A 32 -1.92 6.33 -7.69
C VAL A 32 -1.49 7.65 -7.05
N PRO A 33 -2.43 8.46 -6.52
CA PRO A 33 -2.12 9.74 -5.88
C PRO A 33 -1.22 9.59 -4.65
N LYS A 34 -0.32 10.58 -4.42
CA LYS A 34 0.54 10.62 -3.23
C LYS A 34 -0.23 10.67 -1.91
N SER A 35 -1.48 11.12 -1.92
CA SER A 35 -2.34 11.08 -0.73
C SER A 35 -2.59 9.67 -0.21
N MET A 36 -2.39 8.63 -1.03
CA MET A 36 -2.51 7.22 -0.61
C MET A 36 -1.28 6.69 0.12
N VAL A 37 -0.16 7.44 0.20
CA VAL A 37 1.07 6.94 0.84
C VAL A 37 0.85 6.59 2.31
N GLU A 38 0.20 7.46 3.08
CA GLU A 38 -0.09 7.21 4.50
C GLU A 38 -1.02 6.01 4.70
N PRO A 39 -2.18 5.91 4.01
CA PRO A 39 -3.03 4.71 4.07
C PRO A 39 -2.31 3.41 3.71
N CYS A 40 -1.42 3.45 2.71
CA CYS A 40 -0.64 2.27 2.31
C CYS A 40 0.34 1.84 3.41
N ILE A 41 1.03 2.78 4.07
CA ILE A 41 1.93 2.48 5.18
C ILE A 41 1.15 1.91 6.37
N GLU A 42 0.00 2.50 6.70
CA GLU A 42 -0.86 2.02 7.77
C GLU A 42 -1.35 0.58 7.50
N ALA A 43 -1.72 0.29 6.24
CA ALA A 43 -2.14 -1.04 5.84
C ALA A 43 -1.01 -2.09 5.92
N ILE A 44 0.23 -1.72 5.57
CA ILE A 44 1.40 -2.59 5.73
C ILE A 44 1.58 -2.95 7.21
N PHE A 45 1.63 -1.94 8.09
CA PHE A 45 1.78 -2.18 9.53
C PHE A 45 0.62 -2.99 10.12
N ALA A 46 -0.62 -2.76 9.66
CA ALA A 46 -1.76 -3.56 10.10
C ALA A 46 -1.61 -5.04 9.74
N LEU A 47 -1.08 -5.36 8.56
CA LEU A 47 -0.83 -6.75 8.16
C LEU A 47 0.33 -7.37 8.93
N ASP A 48 1.42 -6.65 9.15
CA ASP A 48 2.54 -7.11 9.98
C ASP A 48 2.12 -7.37 11.44
N GLU A 49 1.16 -6.60 11.95
CA GLU A 49 0.56 -6.77 13.28
C GLU A 49 -0.51 -7.88 13.33
N GLY A 50 -0.82 -8.54 12.21
CA GLY A 50 -1.83 -9.60 12.14
C GLY A 50 -3.27 -9.11 12.20
N GLU A 51 -3.51 -7.85 11.82
CA GLU A 51 -4.82 -7.19 11.79
C GLU A 51 -5.28 -6.85 10.36
N PRO A 52 -5.52 -7.84 9.48
CA PRO A 52 -5.85 -7.60 8.08
C PRO A 52 -7.18 -6.84 7.89
N ASP A 53 -8.12 -6.99 8.82
CA ASP A 53 -9.43 -6.33 8.81
C ASP A 53 -9.43 -4.94 9.48
N ARG A 54 -8.27 -4.42 9.92
CA ARG A 54 -8.17 -3.06 10.46
C ARG A 54 -8.65 -2.07 9.40
N GLU A 55 -9.65 -1.25 9.75
CA GLU A 55 -10.16 -0.20 8.88
C GLU A 55 -9.20 0.99 8.88
N VAL A 56 -8.73 1.37 7.70
CA VAL A 56 -7.82 2.49 7.44
C VAL A 56 -8.59 3.61 6.78
N ASP A 57 -8.39 4.85 7.23
CA ASP A 57 -9.05 6.03 6.66
C ASP A 57 -8.54 6.32 5.24
N MET A 58 -9.49 6.56 4.32
CA MET A 58 -9.19 6.95 2.94
C MET A 58 -9.03 8.46 2.83
N PRO A 59 -8.11 8.95 1.98
CA PRO A 59 -7.96 10.39 1.74
C PRO A 59 -9.21 11.02 1.16
N GLU A 60 -9.36 12.34 1.35
CA GLU A 60 -10.50 13.09 0.79
C GLU A 60 -10.66 12.84 -0.71
N GLY A 61 -11.89 12.51 -1.12
CA GLY A 61 -12.23 12.23 -2.52
C GLY A 61 -11.85 10.82 -3.01
N VAL A 62 -11.18 10.00 -2.19
CA VAL A 62 -10.92 8.58 -2.47
C VAL A 62 -11.91 7.73 -1.69
N THR A 63 -12.50 6.72 -2.34
CA THR A 63 -13.45 5.84 -1.68
C THR A 63 -13.18 4.38 -2.02
N TYR A 64 -13.36 3.50 -1.04
CA TYR A 64 -13.40 2.06 -1.26
C TYR A 64 -14.84 1.58 -1.16
N LYS A 65 -15.41 1.11 -2.28
CA LYS A 65 -16.82 0.64 -2.36
C LYS A 65 -17.82 1.66 -1.77
N GLY A 66 -17.57 2.96 -1.99
CA GLY A 66 -18.40 4.06 -1.48
C GLY A 66 -18.20 4.42 -0.01
N ARG A 67 -17.20 3.84 0.67
CA ARG A 67 -16.81 4.16 2.05
C ARG A 67 -15.57 5.04 2.08
N THR A 68 -15.43 5.81 3.16
CA THR A 68 -14.25 6.62 3.48
C THR A 68 -13.20 5.84 4.26
N THR A 69 -13.39 4.54 4.43
CA THR A 69 -12.43 3.61 5.02
C THR A 69 -12.30 2.37 4.13
N ALA A 70 -11.19 1.67 4.25
CA ALA A 70 -10.98 0.36 3.62
C ALA A 70 -10.27 -0.58 4.61
N PRO A 71 -10.54 -1.88 4.59
CA PRO A 71 -9.76 -2.83 5.37
C PRO A 71 -8.32 -2.90 4.83
N ALA A 72 -7.34 -3.05 5.73
CA ALA A 72 -5.92 -3.04 5.40
C ALA A 72 -5.55 -4.05 4.30
N TRP A 73 -6.10 -5.27 4.34
CA TRP A 73 -5.84 -6.28 3.31
C TRP A 73 -6.22 -5.78 1.91
N ALA A 74 -7.31 -5.01 1.78
CA ALA A 74 -7.76 -4.53 0.49
C ALA A 74 -6.85 -3.41 -0.04
N ILE A 75 -6.29 -2.58 0.85
CA ILE A 75 -5.31 -1.56 0.46
C ILE A 75 -4.03 -2.23 -0.03
N VAL A 76 -3.54 -3.26 0.67
CA VAL A 76 -2.34 -4.01 0.28
C VAL A 76 -2.49 -4.68 -1.07
N GLU A 77 -3.57 -5.44 -1.27
CA GLU A 77 -3.83 -6.15 -2.53
C GLU A 77 -4.00 -5.17 -3.70
N GLN A 78 -4.76 -4.09 -3.52
CA GLN A 78 -5.06 -3.14 -4.59
C GLN A 78 -3.86 -2.30 -5.02
N HIS A 79 -2.89 -2.09 -4.12
CA HIS A 79 -1.69 -1.28 -4.36
C HIS A 79 -0.42 -2.13 -4.49
N HIS A 80 -0.54 -3.45 -4.53
CA HIS A 80 0.57 -4.39 -4.70
C HIS A 80 1.70 -4.15 -3.69
N LEU A 81 1.36 -4.15 -2.40
CA LEU A 81 2.28 -3.82 -1.29
C LEU A 81 2.93 -5.06 -0.66
N GLU A 82 2.78 -6.25 -1.25
CA GLU A 82 3.23 -7.52 -0.71
C GLU A 82 4.75 -7.55 -0.49
N ALA A 83 5.50 -6.78 -1.27
CA ALA A 83 6.96 -6.68 -1.14
C ALA A 83 7.43 -6.06 0.19
N TRP A 84 6.56 -5.39 0.94
CA TRP A 84 6.88 -4.75 2.23
C TRP A 84 6.30 -5.49 3.44
N ILE A 85 5.73 -6.68 3.26
CA ILE A 85 5.09 -7.45 4.34
C ILE A 85 5.85 -8.73 4.57
N ASP A 86 6.42 -8.90 5.76
CA ASP A 86 7.32 -10.00 6.08
C ASP A 86 6.59 -11.37 6.17
N ASN A 87 5.30 -11.35 6.56
CA ASN A 87 4.49 -12.55 6.81
C ASN A 87 3.36 -12.74 5.79
N TYR A 88 3.49 -12.23 4.58
CA TYR A 88 2.43 -12.38 3.57
C TYR A 88 2.37 -13.84 3.08
N GLU A 89 1.35 -14.60 3.52
CA GLU A 89 1.00 -15.90 2.93
C GLU A 89 0.07 -15.67 1.73
N GLU A 90 0.48 -16.12 0.54
CA GLU A 90 -0.30 -16.03 -0.74
C GLU A 90 -1.67 -16.73 -0.70
#